data_AF-A0AB34R6Z6-F1
#
_entry.id   AF-A0AB34R6Z6-F1
#
_cell.length_a   1.000
_cell.length_b   1.000
_cell.length_c   1.000
_cell.angle_alpha   90.00
_cell.angle_beta   90.00
_cell.angle_gamma   90.00
#
_symmetry.space_group_name_H-M   'P 1'
#
loop_
_entity.id
_entity.type
_entity.pdbx_description
1 polymer ?
#
loop_
_entity_poly.entity_id
_entity_poly.type
_entity_poly.pdbx_seq_one_letter_code
_entity_poly.pdbx_strand_id
1 'polypeptide(L)' 'MKNDKIQYLKIQFMKEWNSTRIKVFDELSDNQSMFCCCGKLATGLHESNCRKFNAKVDAETVYRLREKLTKKTI' A
#
# COMPACT_ATOMS: atom_id res chain seq x y z
N MET A 1 2.97 7.72 15.89
CA MET A 1 4.22 7.07 15.43
C MET A 1 4.12 6.31 14.10
N LYS A 2 3.23 5.31 13.90
CA LYS A 2 3.09 4.64 12.57
C LYS A 2 2.44 5.54 11.51
N ASN A 3 1.42 6.32 11.88
CA ASN A 3 0.75 7.27 10.98
C ASN A 3 1.66 8.40 10.52
N ASP A 4 2.54 8.92 11.38
CA ASP A 4 3.40 10.07 11.07
C ASP A 4 4.39 9.75 9.94
N LYS A 5 4.86 8.50 9.87
CA LYS A 5 5.74 8.03 8.79
C LYS A 5 5.03 7.97 7.44
N ILE A 6 3.78 7.52 7.42
CA ILE A 6 2.97 7.49 6.19
C ILE A 6 2.67 8.91 5.74
N GLN A 7 2.28 9.79 6.67
CA GLN A 7 2.00 11.19 6.35
C GLN A 7 3.24 11.91 5.82
N TYR A 8 4.41 11.71 6.43
CA TYR A 8 5.67 12.23 5.92
C TYR A 8 5.94 11.78 4.48
N LEU A 9 5.81 10.49 4.18
CA LEU A 9 6.01 9.96 2.83
C LEU A 9 5.00 10.51 1.83
N LYS A 10 3.72 10.65 2.23
CA LYS A 10 2.67 11.24 1.39
C LYS A 10 2.95 12.70 1.06
N ILE A 11 3.45 13.48 2.01
CA ILE A 11 3.73 14.91 1.82
C ILE A 11 5.01 15.12 1.00
N GLN A 12 6.10 14.46 1.38
CA GLN A 12 7.43 14.70 0.78
C GLN A 12 7.63 13.96 -0.56
N PHE A 13 6.99 12.80 -0.73
CA PHE A 13 7.19 11.92 -1.89
C PHE A 13 5.84 11.51 -2.49
N MET A 14 4.92 12.47 -2.65
CA MET A 14 3.53 12.20 -3.06
C MET A 14 3.41 11.39 -4.36
N LYS A 15 4.21 11.73 -5.38
CA LYS A 15 4.17 11.06 -6.69
C LYS A 15 4.66 9.62 -6.59
N GLU A 16 5.79 9.41 -5.93
CA GLU A 16 6.35 8.08 -5.67
C GLU A 16 5.41 7.27 -4.78
N TRP A 17 4.84 7.88 -3.75
CA TRP A 17 3.84 7.25 -2.89
C TRP A 17 2.65 6.74 -3.70
N ASN A 18 2.01 7.60 -4.50
CA ASN A 18 0.83 7.21 -5.28
C ASN A 18 1.16 6.10 -6.28
N SER A 19 2.26 6.24 -7.03
CA SER A 19 2.66 5.22 -8.02
C SER A 19 3.05 3.88 -7.39
N THR A 20 3.77 3.89 -6.26
CA THR A 20 4.10 2.65 -5.53
C THR A 20 2.86 2.04 -4.92
N ARG A 21 1.96 2.85 -4.36
CA ARG A 21 0.74 2.36 -3.73
C ARG A 21 -0.22 1.70 -4.71
N ILE A 22 -0.38 2.27 -5.91
CA ILE A 22 -1.21 1.66 -6.97
C ILE A 22 -0.66 0.27 -7.31
N LYS A 23 0.65 0.15 -7.58
CA LYS A 23 1.28 -1.14 -7.88
C LYS A 23 1.11 -2.15 -6.76
N VAL A 24 1.34 -1.73 -5.51
CA VAL A 24 1.16 -2.59 -4.34
C VAL A 24 -0.30 -3.01 -4.17
N PHE A 25 -1.25 -2.13 -4.43
CA PHE A 25 -2.68 -2.46 -4.39
C PHE A 25 -3.02 -3.53 -5.43
N ASP A 26 -2.64 -3.31 -6.69
CA ASP A 26 -2.93 -4.23 -7.79
C ASP A 26 -2.29 -5.61 -7.52
N GLU A 27 -1.00 -5.64 -7.16
CA GLU A 27 -0.31 -6.89 -6.84
C GLU A 27 -0.94 -7.63 -5.66
N LEU A 28 -1.33 -6.92 -4.59
CA LEU A 28 -1.96 -7.58 -3.45
C LEU A 28 -3.37 -8.04 -3.77
N SER A 29 -4.11 -7.32 -4.61
CA SER A 29 -5.45 -7.67 -5.09
C SER A 29 -5.41 -8.93 -5.94
N ASP A 30 -4.51 -8.95 -6.94
CA ASP A 30 -4.33 -10.08 -7.86
C ASP A 30 -3.91 -11.37 -7.15
N ASN A 31 -3.19 -11.24 -6.03
CA ASN A 31 -2.74 -12.37 -5.23
C ASN A 31 -3.74 -12.78 -4.13
N GLN A 32 -4.87 -12.11 -3.98
CA GLN A 32 -5.87 -12.57 -3.01
C GLN A 32 -6.61 -13.80 -3.52
N SER A 33 -7.04 -14.65 -2.59
CA SER A 33 -8.06 -15.65 -2.87
C SER A 33 -9.40 -14.99 -3.19
N MET A 34 -10.43 -15.80 -3.49
CA MET A 34 -11.82 -15.32 -3.60
C MET A 34 -12.28 -14.48 -2.38
N PHE A 35 -11.66 -14.68 -1.21
CA PHE A 35 -11.89 -13.89 -0.02
C PHE A 35 -10.73 -12.90 0.24
N CYS A 36 -11.12 -11.67 0.55
CA CYS A 36 -10.25 -10.65 1.09
C CYS A 36 -9.74 -11.09 2.47
N CYS A 37 -8.56 -10.62 2.88
CA CYS A 37 -8.01 -10.84 4.22
C CYS A 37 -8.91 -10.39 5.39
N CYS A 38 -10.02 -9.69 5.14
CA CYS A 38 -11.01 -9.37 6.16
C CYS A 38 -12.12 -10.43 6.31
N GLY A 39 -12.20 -11.43 5.42
CA GLY A 39 -13.21 -12.49 5.38
C GLY A 39 -14.38 -12.23 4.42
N LYS A 40 -14.49 -11.05 3.82
CA LYS A 40 -15.48 -10.74 2.76
C LYS A 40 -14.95 -11.11 1.39
N LEU A 41 -15.81 -11.16 0.38
CA LEU A 41 -15.38 -11.37 -1.01
C LEU A 41 -14.35 -10.32 -1.45
N ALA A 42 -13.27 -10.76 -2.08
CA ALA A 42 -12.27 -9.90 -2.70
C ALA A 42 -12.84 -9.34 -4.01
N THR A 43 -13.46 -8.18 -3.91
CA THR A 43 -13.89 -7.41 -5.09
C THR A 43 -13.18 -6.07 -5.05
N GLY A 44 -12.85 -5.50 -6.21
CA GLY A 44 -12.16 -4.21 -6.28
C GLY A 44 -12.88 -3.10 -5.50
N LEU A 45 -14.23 -3.10 -5.50
CA LEU A 45 -15.03 -2.17 -4.70
C LEU A 45 -14.86 -2.38 -3.20
N HIS A 46 -14.86 -3.65 -2.75
CA HIS A 46 -14.64 -3.96 -1.35
C HIS A 46 -13.21 -3.60 -0.92
N GLU A 47 -12.21 -4.00 -1.70
CA GLU A 47 -10.78 -3.82 -1.41
C GLU A 47 -10.41 -2.35 -1.33
N SER A 48 -10.95 -1.52 -2.22
CA SER A 48 -10.77 -0.06 -2.19
C SER A 48 -11.24 0.57 -0.87
N ASN A 49 -12.20 -0.05 -0.17
CA ASN A 49 -12.78 0.46 1.08
C ASN A 49 -12.39 -0.38 2.32
N CYS A 50 -11.70 -1.51 2.13
CA CYS A 50 -11.42 -2.44 3.21
C CYS A 50 -10.25 -1.94 4.08
N ARG A 51 -10.53 -1.59 5.34
CA ARG A 51 -9.50 -1.10 6.28
C ARG A 51 -8.35 -2.09 6.46
N LYS A 52 -8.64 -3.39 6.61
CA LYS A 52 -7.61 -4.42 6.82
C LYS A 52 -6.71 -4.58 5.59
N PHE A 53 -7.31 -4.57 4.40
CA PHE A 53 -6.56 -4.67 3.16
C PHE A 53 -5.71 -3.42 2.92
N ASN A 54 -6.30 -2.23 3.04
CA ASN A 54 -5.56 -0.98 2.85
C ASN A 54 -4.45 -0.77 3.87
N ALA A 55 -4.59 -1.31 5.10
CA ALA A 55 -3.49 -1.32 6.06
C ALA A 55 -2.30 -2.18 5.59
N LYS A 56 -2.55 -3.31 4.91
CA LYS A 56 -1.49 -4.12 4.28
C LYS A 56 -0.85 -3.38 3.11
N VAL A 57 -1.68 -2.80 2.24
CA VAL A 57 -1.22 -1.99 1.10
C VAL A 57 -0.33 -0.84 1.58
N ASP A 58 -0.75 -0.10 2.61
CA ASP A 58 0.03 1.01 3.14
C ASP A 58 1.34 0.54 3.78
N ALA A 59 1.33 -0.58 4.52
CA ALA A 59 2.55 -1.14 5.12
C ALA A 59 3.59 -1.55 4.06
N GLU A 60 3.15 -2.25 3.02
CA GLU A 60 4.01 -2.69 1.91
C GLU A 60 4.48 -1.50 1.06
N THR A 61 3.60 -0.51 0.85
CA THR A 61 3.97 0.76 0.17
C THR A 61 5.10 1.47 0.91
N VAL A 62 4.99 1.60 2.25
CA VAL A 62 6.03 2.21 3.08
C VAL A 62 7.34 1.44 2.95
N TYR A 63 7.29 0.11 2.99
CA TYR A 63 8.47 -0.74 2.88
C TYR A 63 9.19 -0.53 1.54
N ARG A 64 8.49 -0.70 0.42
CA ARG A 64 9.07 -0.57 -0.93
C ARG A 64 9.54 0.85 -1.23
N LEU A 65 8.78 1.86 -0.80
CA LEU A 65 9.17 3.25 -1.02
C LEU A 65 10.44 3.59 -0.24
N ARG A 66 10.58 3.11 1.00
CA ARG A 66 11.82 3.28 1.77
C ARG A 66 13.01 2.64 1.08
N GLU A 67 12.88 1.38 0.66
CA GLU A 67 13.95 0.70 -0.08
C GLU A 67 14.35 1.44 -1.36
N LYS A 68 13.38 1.97 -2.11
CA LYS A 68 13.63 2.74 -3.32
C LYS A 68 14.35 4.07 -3.02
N LEU A 69 13.99 4.75 -1.93
CA LEU A 69 14.61 6.00 -1.52
C LEU A 69 16.04 5.77 -1.00
N THR A 70 16.28 4.71 -0.22
CA THR A 70 17.64 4.38 0.26
C THR A 70 18.57 3.95 -0.87
N LYS A 71 18.06 3.25 -1.88
CA LYS A 71 18.83 2.85 -3.08
C LYS A 71 19.15 4.02 -4.02
N LYS A 72 18.48 5.17 -3.88
CA LYS A 72 18.75 6.39 -4.66
C LYS A 72 19.89 7.24 -4.11
N THR A 73 20.39 6.92 -2.91
CA THR A 73 21.39 7.72 -2.18
C THR A 73 22.79 7.07 -2.21
N ILE A 74 23.01 6.06 -3.05
CA ILE A 74 24.32 5.45 -3.33
C ILE A 74 24.62 5.62 -4.80
#